data_AF-A0A433CV10-F1
#
_entry.id   AF-A0A433CV10-F1
#
_cell.length_a   1.000
_cell.length_b   1.000
_cell.length_c   1.000
_cell.angle_alpha   90.00
_cell.angle_beta   90.00
_cell.angle_gamma   90.00
#
_symmetry.space_group_name_H-M   'P 1'
#
loop_
_entity.id
_entity.type
_entity.pdbx_description
1 polymer ?
#
loop_
_entity_poly.entity_id
_entity_poly.type
_entity_poly.pdbx_seq_one_letter_code
_entity_poly.pdbx_strand_id
1 'polypeptide(L)'
;MPIDTVEQALHIRRKKNAQVFRNIARLWEVGQKSHSDQDLLDALHPWRDDHSLRFFNVLPYLLGIVSVCTLVFGYFLHPHVQYIFSLFAAFLTGFLAYLLYEPEEPLTQVITYLEQRMTVLRYGLQFQQLPAYLPIQAQPLLVISKLKQFFPLFNRGTESNEITQYASTTWHDGTTEHQVLLFQYHYVNELPIFQEENSNQKIAKEIHKDLWGAFIFQIPISGIAVSNKRSRFFEPYTSSWQSSDILINQELNIFGLDQHQLAKEISPSLTLKLNDFFQHFTGDLIYHHQEQILCYVGEQNLFQTASKRSDIDDISALRGHLRTMTMPQYHKFQQLMLNLIQ
;
A
#
# COMPACT_ATOMS: atom_id res chain seq x y z
N MET A 1 -0.61 51.92 17.96
CA MET A 1 -0.53 50.69 18.78
C MET A 1 -1.14 49.40 18.17
N PRO A 2 -1.52 49.31 16.88
CA PRO A 2 -1.79 48.00 16.24
C PRO A 2 -0.71 47.51 15.25
N ILE A 3 0.31 48.31 14.94
CA ILE A 3 1.38 47.94 13.99
C ILE A 3 2.42 47.03 14.65
N ASP A 4 2.83 47.36 15.88
CA ASP A 4 3.80 46.56 16.64
C ASP A 4 3.30 45.13 16.93
N THR A 5 2.00 44.97 17.16
CA THR A 5 1.37 43.66 17.39
C THR A 5 1.30 42.83 16.12
N VAL A 6 1.11 43.44 14.95
CA VAL A 6 1.11 42.76 13.64
C VAL A 6 2.53 42.34 13.26
N GLU A 7 3.54 43.21 13.47
CA GLU A 7 4.94 42.86 13.24
C GLU A 7 5.40 41.72 14.16
N GLN A 8 5.05 41.77 15.45
CA GLN A 8 5.33 40.69 16.38
C GLN A 8 4.63 39.39 15.96
N ALA A 9 3.35 39.43 15.54
CA ALA A 9 2.63 38.26 15.09
C ALA A 9 3.24 37.64 13.82
N LEU A 10 3.66 38.46 12.85
CA LEU A 10 4.36 38.00 11.63
C LEU A 10 5.74 37.43 11.95
N HIS A 11 6.49 38.04 12.87
CA HIS A 11 7.79 37.54 13.30
C HIS A 11 7.66 36.20 14.04
N ILE A 12 6.68 36.07 14.95
CA ILE A 12 6.40 34.81 15.66
C ILE A 12 6.03 33.72 14.67
N ARG A 13 5.16 34.03 13.69
CA ARG A 13 4.77 33.10 12.63
C ARG A 13 5.96 32.60 11.82
N ARG A 14 6.76 33.52 11.25
CA ARG A 14 7.96 33.17 10.48
C ARG A 14 8.92 32.29 11.28
N LYS A 15 9.13 32.62 12.56
CA LYS A 15 9.99 31.84 13.45
C LYS A 15 9.44 30.43 13.69
N LYS A 16 8.14 30.28 13.95
CA LYS A 16 7.48 28.99 14.17
C LYS A 16 7.48 28.13 12.91
N ASN A 17 7.13 28.69 11.76
CA ASN A 17 7.13 27.94 10.50
C ASN A 17 8.55 27.54 10.07
N ALA A 18 9.54 28.42 10.24
CA ALA A 18 10.95 28.06 10.04
C ALA A 18 11.43 26.96 11.00
N GLN A 19 10.82 26.83 12.18
CA GLN A 19 11.09 25.74 13.10
C GLN A 19 10.44 24.43 12.63
N VAL A 20 9.20 24.47 12.15
CA VAL A 20 8.54 23.31 11.53
C VAL A 20 9.35 22.79 10.33
N PHE A 21 9.86 23.68 9.47
CA PHE A 21 10.74 23.27 8.36
C PHE A 21 12.05 22.64 8.83
N ARG A 22 12.66 23.14 9.90
CA ARG A 22 13.85 22.50 10.51
C ARG A 22 13.51 21.13 11.09
N ASN A 23 12.35 20.98 11.71
CA ASN A 23 11.87 19.70 12.22
C ASN A 23 11.68 18.71 11.07
N ILE A 24 11.03 19.13 9.98
CA ILE A 24 10.86 18.36 8.74
C ILE A 24 12.22 17.93 8.16
N ALA A 25 13.19 18.84 8.04
CA ALA A 25 14.52 18.52 7.52
C ALA A 25 15.25 17.50 8.42
N ARG A 26 15.13 17.64 9.73
CA ARG A 26 15.69 16.68 10.70
C ARG A 26 15.00 15.32 10.62
N LEU A 27 13.69 15.26 10.40
CA LEU A 27 12.96 14.01 10.18
C LEU A 27 13.44 13.27 8.93
N TRP A 28 13.70 13.99 7.83
CA TRP A 28 14.33 13.42 6.64
C TRP A 28 15.71 12.81 6.95
N GLU A 29 16.56 13.56 7.66
CA GLU A 29 17.90 13.11 8.04
C GLU A 29 17.85 11.86 8.93
N VAL A 30 16.92 11.83 9.89
CA VAL A 30 16.67 10.66 10.75
C VAL A 30 16.26 9.46 9.91
N GLY A 31 15.27 9.60 9.02
CA GLY A 31 14.81 8.52 8.15
C GLY A 31 15.90 7.94 7.24
N GLN A 32 16.83 8.79 6.78
CA GLN A 32 17.96 8.36 5.95
C GLN A 32 19.05 7.63 6.75
N LYS A 33 19.34 8.08 7.99
CA LYS A 33 20.40 7.51 8.82
C LYS A 33 20.01 6.25 9.57
N SER A 34 18.71 6.00 9.77
CA SER A 34 18.25 4.83 10.52
C SER A 34 18.43 3.53 9.73
N HIS A 35 19.06 2.56 10.40
CA HIS A 35 19.32 1.21 9.88
C HIS A 35 18.37 0.15 10.43
N SER A 36 17.70 0.42 11.55
CA SER A 36 16.70 -0.44 12.19
C SER A 36 15.41 0.32 12.49
N ASP A 37 14.30 -0.39 12.64
CA ASP A 37 13.00 0.21 13.00
C ASP A 37 13.04 0.80 14.42
N GLN A 38 13.75 0.15 15.35
CA GLN A 38 14.00 0.68 16.69
C GLN A 38 14.89 1.93 16.66
N ASP A 39 15.97 1.92 15.87
CA ASP A 39 16.85 3.10 15.70
C ASP A 39 16.07 4.30 15.16
N LEU A 40 15.10 4.08 14.26
CA LEU A 40 14.22 5.14 13.76
C LEU A 40 13.34 5.69 14.88
N LEU A 41 12.72 4.82 15.68
CA LEU A 41 11.85 5.22 16.79
C LEU A 41 12.61 5.89 17.94
N ASP A 42 13.87 5.51 18.15
CA ASP A 42 14.74 6.06 19.18
C ASP A 42 15.37 7.38 18.73
N ALA A 43 15.70 7.55 17.44
CA ALA A 43 16.15 8.84 16.91
C ALA A 43 15.07 9.94 17.01
N LEU A 44 13.78 9.55 17.08
CA LEU A 44 12.67 10.44 17.35
C LEU A 44 12.57 10.86 18.84
N HIS A 45 13.40 10.33 19.74
CA HIS A 45 13.36 10.62 21.18
C HIS A 45 14.76 10.67 21.85
N PRO A 46 15.17 11.78 22.53
CA PRO A 46 14.42 12.98 22.87
C PRO A 46 14.61 14.11 21.85
N TRP A 47 13.50 14.67 21.37
CA TRP A 47 13.52 15.92 20.60
C TRP A 47 13.75 17.09 21.58
N ARG A 48 14.93 17.69 21.55
CA ARG A 48 15.29 18.75 22.52
C ARG A 48 14.65 20.11 22.21
N ASP A 49 14.09 20.27 21.01
CA ASP A 49 13.51 21.53 20.50
C ASP A 49 11.96 21.49 20.51
N ASP A 50 11.30 22.59 20.11
CA ASP A 50 9.83 22.63 19.93
C ASP A 50 9.36 21.45 19.07
N HIS A 51 8.40 20.69 19.59
CA HIS A 51 7.96 19.41 19.03
C HIS A 51 6.89 19.55 17.94
N SER A 52 6.41 20.79 17.73
CA SER A 52 5.32 21.07 16.81
C SER A 52 5.69 20.79 15.35
N LEU A 53 4.79 20.10 14.67
CA LEU A 53 4.82 19.83 13.24
C LEU A 53 3.76 20.64 12.48
N ARG A 54 2.89 21.35 13.18
CA ARG A 54 1.79 22.12 12.60
C ARG A 54 2.21 23.52 12.17
N PHE A 55 1.95 23.87 10.91
CA PHE A 55 2.16 25.23 10.40
C PHE A 55 1.16 26.23 11.03
N PHE A 56 1.65 27.43 11.33
CA PHE A 56 0.82 28.47 11.94
C PHE A 56 0.09 29.29 10.86
N ASN A 57 -1.10 28.80 10.45
CA ASN A 57 -1.92 29.38 9.38
C ASN A 57 -3.11 30.24 9.86
N VAL A 58 -3.19 30.57 11.16
CA VAL A 58 -4.33 31.34 11.74
C VAL A 58 -4.53 32.70 11.05
N LEU A 59 -3.44 33.42 10.76
CA LEU A 59 -3.50 34.74 10.14
C LEU A 59 -3.98 34.71 8.67
N PRO A 60 -3.48 33.82 7.79
CA PRO A 60 -4.08 33.57 6.48
C PRO A 60 -5.59 33.28 6.54
N TYR A 61 -6.04 32.42 7.48
CA TYR A 61 -7.46 32.12 7.61
C TYR A 61 -8.29 33.33 8.02
N LEU A 62 -7.81 34.13 8.97
CA LEU A 62 -8.48 35.38 9.36
C LEU A 62 -8.57 36.36 8.19
N LEU A 63 -7.48 36.53 7.42
CA LEU A 63 -7.47 37.38 6.23
C LEU A 63 -8.44 36.87 5.16
N GLY A 64 -8.53 35.55 4.98
CA GLY A 64 -9.52 34.92 4.10
C GLY A 64 -10.96 35.19 4.53
N ILE A 65 -11.26 35.06 5.83
CA ILE A 65 -12.59 35.38 6.39
C ILE A 65 -12.91 36.86 6.18
N VAL A 66 -11.96 37.76 6.47
CA VAL A 66 -12.13 39.21 6.26
C VAL A 66 -12.39 39.54 4.78
N SER A 67 -11.67 38.89 3.86
CA SER A 67 -11.88 39.01 2.41
C SER A 67 -13.32 38.64 2.03
N VAL A 68 -13.81 37.49 2.49
CA VAL A 68 -15.19 37.03 2.22
C VAL A 68 -16.22 37.97 2.82
N CYS A 69 -16.03 38.38 4.09
CA CYS A 69 -16.93 39.34 4.73
C CYS A 69 -16.98 40.66 3.97
N THR A 70 -15.83 41.15 3.48
CA THR A 70 -15.76 42.41 2.74
C THR A 70 -16.48 42.33 1.39
N LEU A 71 -16.44 41.18 0.70
CA LEU A 71 -17.26 40.95 -0.50
C LEU A 71 -18.76 40.97 -0.19
N VAL A 72 -19.17 40.25 0.86
CA VAL A 72 -20.58 40.17 1.25
C VAL A 72 -21.11 41.54 1.65
N PHE A 73 -20.39 42.27 2.52
CA PHE A 73 -20.78 43.63 2.91
C PHE A 73 -20.80 44.60 1.74
N GLY A 74 -19.82 44.52 0.82
CA GLY A 74 -19.79 45.34 -0.40
C GLY A 74 -20.99 45.11 -1.31
N TYR A 75 -21.49 43.88 -1.38
CA TYR A 75 -22.70 43.54 -2.15
C TYR A 75 -23.97 44.14 -1.51
N PHE A 76 -24.12 44.06 -0.19
CA PHE A 76 -25.31 44.59 0.52
C PHE A 76 -25.32 46.12 0.67
N LEU A 77 -24.16 46.77 0.78
CA LEU A 77 -24.02 48.22 0.97
C LEU A 77 -23.72 48.99 -0.33
N HIS A 78 -23.97 48.37 -1.48
CA HIS A 78 -23.80 48.96 -2.82
C HIS A 78 -24.36 50.39 -2.99
N PRO A 79 -25.46 50.81 -2.31
CA PRO A 79 -25.93 52.19 -2.40
C PRO A 79 -25.00 53.25 -1.76
N HIS A 80 -24.12 52.86 -0.82
CA HIS A 80 -23.29 53.78 -0.03
C HIS A 80 -21.78 53.66 -0.31
N VAL A 81 -21.32 52.49 -0.75
CA VAL A 81 -19.91 52.24 -1.09
C VAL A 81 -19.85 51.73 -2.52
N GLN A 82 -19.00 52.33 -3.36
CA GLN A 82 -18.82 51.83 -4.72
C GLN A 82 -18.26 50.41 -4.66
N TYR A 83 -19.02 49.45 -5.20
CA TYR A 83 -18.73 48.02 -5.18
C TYR A 83 -17.30 47.67 -5.65
N ILE A 84 -16.76 48.48 -6.55
CA ILE A 84 -15.39 48.36 -7.06
C ILE A 84 -14.36 48.43 -5.92
N PHE A 85 -14.51 49.34 -4.96
CA PHE A 85 -13.57 49.45 -3.84
C PHE A 85 -13.64 48.26 -2.88
N SER A 86 -14.84 47.72 -2.61
CA SER A 86 -14.98 46.50 -1.82
C SER A 86 -14.38 45.28 -2.51
N LEU A 87 -14.51 45.20 -3.84
CA LEU A 87 -13.93 44.13 -4.63
C LEU A 87 -12.40 44.20 -4.64
N PHE A 88 -11.81 45.38 -4.80
CA PHE A 88 -10.36 45.57 -4.68
C PHE A 88 -9.84 45.26 -3.28
N ALA A 89 -10.53 45.69 -2.23
CA ALA A 89 -10.14 45.41 -0.84
C ALA A 89 -10.20 43.91 -0.52
N ALA A 90 -11.25 43.22 -0.98
CA ALA A 90 -11.35 41.77 -0.85
C ALA A 90 -10.26 41.06 -1.65
N PHE A 91 -10.02 41.45 -2.90
CA PHE A 91 -8.96 40.86 -3.71
C PHE A 91 -7.58 41.02 -3.06
N LEU A 92 -7.27 42.20 -2.52
CA LEU A 92 -6.00 42.45 -1.85
C LEU A 92 -5.84 41.60 -0.59
N THR A 93 -6.88 41.50 0.24
CA THR A 93 -6.84 40.70 1.48
C THR A 93 -6.82 39.20 1.20
N GLY A 94 -7.55 38.74 0.19
CA GLY A 94 -7.51 37.36 -0.29
C GLY A 94 -6.17 36.99 -0.92
N PHE A 95 -5.59 37.87 -1.74
CA PHE A 95 -4.26 37.68 -2.31
C PHE A 95 -3.17 37.64 -1.23
N LEU A 96 -3.27 38.51 -0.22
CA LEU A 96 -2.37 38.49 0.92
C LEU A 96 -2.54 37.20 1.74
N ALA A 97 -3.78 36.73 1.96
CA ALA A 97 -4.04 35.45 2.60
C ALA A 97 -3.38 34.28 1.85
N TYR A 98 -3.50 34.28 0.51
CA TYR A 98 -2.89 33.26 -0.34
C TYR A 98 -1.36 33.28 -0.27
N LEU A 99 -0.72 34.45 -0.42
CA LEU A 99 0.75 34.56 -0.32
C LEU A 99 1.27 34.15 1.05
N LEU A 100 0.48 34.38 2.10
CA LEU A 100 0.90 34.03 3.44
C LEU A 100 0.66 32.55 3.72
N TYR A 101 -0.35 31.89 3.16
CA TYR A 101 -0.69 30.49 3.44
C TYR A 101 0.48 29.53 3.19
N GLU A 102 0.86 28.72 4.20
CA GLU A 102 1.82 27.62 4.01
C GLU A 102 1.09 26.28 3.87
N PRO A 103 1.34 25.50 2.81
CA PRO A 103 0.71 24.20 2.61
C PRO A 103 1.29 23.14 3.56
N GLU A 104 0.47 22.14 3.91
CA GLU A 104 0.87 20.99 4.74
C GLU A 104 1.60 19.89 3.94
N GLU A 105 1.66 20.00 2.61
CA GLU A 105 2.32 19.04 1.71
C GLU A 105 3.71 18.55 2.16
N PRO A 106 4.68 19.41 2.56
CA PRO A 106 6.00 18.93 2.96
C PRO A 106 5.96 18.07 4.23
N LEU A 107 5.00 18.32 5.13
CA LEU A 107 4.80 17.49 6.31
C LEU A 107 4.25 16.12 5.92
N THR A 108 3.20 16.09 5.08
CA THR A 108 2.61 14.83 4.61
C THR A 108 3.63 13.97 3.88
N GLN A 109 4.47 14.57 3.03
CA GLN A 109 5.53 13.84 2.30
C GLN A 109 6.54 13.17 3.24
N VAL A 110 6.98 13.88 4.29
CA VAL A 110 7.91 13.33 5.29
C VAL A 110 7.27 12.19 6.06
N ILE A 111 6.01 12.35 6.47
CA ILE A 111 5.27 11.32 7.20
C ILE A 111 5.14 10.07 6.33
N THR A 112 4.67 10.21 5.08
CA THR A 112 4.55 9.08 4.14
C THR A 112 5.90 8.43 3.88
N TYR A 113 6.98 9.21 3.74
CA TYR A 113 8.33 8.67 3.60
C TYR A 113 8.75 7.85 4.84
N LEU A 114 8.51 8.37 6.04
CA LEU A 114 8.84 7.67 7.28
C LEU A 114 7.98 6.41 7.48
N GLU A 115 6.71 6.42 7.09
CA GLU A 115 5.83 5.24 7.08
C GLU A 115 6.36 4.15 6.13
N GLN A 116 6.74 4.54 4.91
CA GLN A 116 7.35 3.63 3.94
C GLN A 116 8.68 3.08 4.47
N ARG A 117 9.55 3.95 5.01
CA ARG A 117 10.83 3.55 5.58
C ARG A 117 10.66 2.60 6.76
N MET A 118 9.70 2.89 7.65
CA MET A 118 9.36 2.04 8.78
C MET A 118 8.88 0.67 8.32
N THR A 119 8.06 0.61 7.26
CA THR A 119 7.59 -0.64 6.66
C THR A 119 8.77 -1.47 6.11
N VAL A 120 9.67 -0.82 5.36
CA VAL A 120 10.88 -1.46 4.82
C VAL A 120 11.77 -2.01 5.93
N LEU A 121 12.02 -1.24 6.99
CA LEU A 121 12.92 -1.63 8.08
C LEU A 121 12.31 -2.74 8.96
N ARG A 122 11.03 -2.62 9.32
CA ARG A 122 10.34 -3.55 10.22
C ARG A 122 10.09 -4.92 9.59
N TYR A 123 9.76 -4.93 8.30
CA TYR A 123 9.37 -6.16 7.59
C TYR A 123 10.42 -6.64 6.59
N GLY A 124 11.55 -5.94 6.47
CA GLY A 124 12.60 -6.26 5.50
C GLY A 124 12.10 -6.24 4.06
N LEU A 125 11.09 -5.41 3.75
CA LEU A 125 10.47 -5.33 2.43
C LEU A 125 11.30 -4.41 1.52
N GLN A 126 11.86 -4.97 0.46
CA GLN A 126 12.61 -4.23 -0.55
C GLN A 126 11.73 -4.00 -1.78
N PHE A 127 11.04 -2.85 -1.81
CA PHE A 127 10.15 -2.50 -2.92
C PHE A 127 10.90 -2.32 -4.24
N GLN A 128 10.31 -2.80 -5.33
CA GLN A 128 10.86 -2.77 -6.69
C GLN A 128 12.25 -3.42 -6.84
N GLN A 129 12.63 -4.29 -5.91
CA GLN A 129 13.87 -5.07 -5.98
C GLN A 129 13.54 -6.56 -6.12
N LEU A 130 14.32 -7.25 -6.95
CA LEU A 130 14.22 -8.70 -7.10
C LEU A 130 14.95 -9.40 -5.94
N PRO A 131 14.53 -10.62 -5.55
CA PRO A 131 15.25 -11.41 -4.56
C PRO A 131 16.68 -11.71 -5.02
N ALA A 132 17.63 -11.72 -4.07
CA ALA A 132 19.06 -11.92 -4.35
C ALA A 132 19.41 -13.27 -5.00
N TYR A 133 18.52 -14.25 -4.87
CA TYR A 133 18.62 -15.55 -5.54
C TYR A 133 18.48 -15.48 -7.07
N LEU A 134 17.77 -14.47 -7.59
CA LEU A 134 17.61 -14.29 -9.02
C LEU A 134 18.84 -13.55 -9.59
N PRO A 135 19.28 -13.90 -10.81
CA PRO A 135 20.50 -13.32 -11.39
C PRO A 135 20.40 -11.80 -11.49
N ILE A 136 21.28 -11.10 -10.76
CA ILE A 136 21.32 -9.64 -10.55
C ILE A 136 21.42 -8.86 -11.87
N GLN A 137 21.89 -9.49 -12.94
CA GLN A 137 22.07 -8.89 -14.27
C GLN A 137 20.80 -8.92 -15.14
N ALA A 138 19.74 -9.58 -14.71
CA ALA A 138 18.49 -9.65 -15.47
C ALA A 138 17.66 -8.37 -15.28
N GLN A 139 17.15 -7.80 -16.38
CA GLN A 139 16.22 -6.68 -16.30
C GLN A 139 14.97 -7.10 -15.52
N PRO A 140 14.54 -6.35 -14.48
CA PRO A 140 13.41 -6.74 -13.63
C PRO A 140 12.13 -7.05 -14.41
N LEU A 141 11.85 -6.28 -15.46
CA LEU A 141 10.69 -6.50 -16.33
C LEU A 141 10.70 -7.89 -16.98
N LEU A 142 11.86 -8.37 -17.43
CA LEU A 142 11.99 -9.70 -18.06
C LEU A 142 11.77 -10.81 -17.04
N VAL A 143 12.30 -10.65 -15.83
CA VAL A 143 12.13 -11.64 -14.75
C VAL A 143 10.66 -11.74 -14.35
N ILE A 144 9.99 -10.60 -14.15
CA ILE A 144 8.56 -10.57 -13.82
C ILE A 144 7.73 -11.17 -14.95
N SER A 145 8.05 -10.86 -16.21
CA SER A 145 7.38 -11.47 -17.37
C SER A 145 7.55 -13.00 -17.41
N LYS A 146 8.76 -13.50 -17.12
CA LYS A 146 9.04 -14.94 -17.02
C LYS A 146 8.26 -15.59 -15.87
N LEU A 147 8.20 -14.96 -14.70
CA LEU A 147 7.41 -15.44 -13.57
C LEU A 147 5.92 -15.50 -13.91
N LYS A 148 5.39 -14.52 -14.64
CA LYS A 148 4.02 -14.57 -15.15
C LYS A 148 3.81 -15.74 -16.12
N GLN A 149 4.78 -16.05 -16.97
CA GLN A 149 4.68 -17.17 -17.92
C GLN A 149 4.69 -18.54 -17.23
N PHE A 150 5.38 -18.67 -16.08
CA PHE A 150 5.39 -19.91 -15.31
C PHE A 150 4.03 -20.25 -14.70
N PHE A 151 3.18 -19.26 -14.46
CA PHE A 151 1.89 -19.50 -13.81
C PHE A 151 0.73 -19.05 -14.70
N PRO A 152 -0.18 -19.95 -15.10
CA PRO A 152 -1.32 -19.62 -15.97
C PRO A 152 -2.34 -18.66 -15.30
N LEU A 153 -2.15 -18.31 -14.02
CA LEU A 153 -2.99 -17.39 -13.26
C LEU A 153 -2.92 -15.94 -13.75
N PHE A 154 -1.84 -15.55 -14.43
CA PHE A 154 -1.52 -14.16 -14.75
C PHE A 154 -1.95 -13.74 -16.15
N ASN A 155 -3.20 -14.01 -16.53
CA ASN A 155 -3.85 -13.52 -17.74
C ASN A 155 -5.38 -13.47 -17.53
N ARG A 156 -5.83 -12.84 -16.43
CA ARG A 156 -7.27 -12.76 -16.07
C ARG A 156 -7.99 -11.63 -16.80
N GLY A 157 -7.29 -10.53 -17.05
CA GLY A 157 -7.74 -9.34 -17.75
C GLY A 157 -7.92 -9.59 -19.24
N THR A 158 -8.97 -9.02 -19.82
CA THR A 158 -9.11 -8.98 -21.28
C THR A 158 -8.20 -7.92 -21.91
N GLU A 159 -8.03 -6.78 -21.23
CA GLU A 159 -7.25 -5.63 -21.74
C GLU A 159 -5.84 -5.61 -21.19
N SER A 160 -5.70 -5.55 -19.86
CA SER A 160 -4.40 -5.40 -19.20
C SER A 160 -4.21 -6.39 -18.06
N ASN A 161 -2.95 -6.78 -17.88
CA ASN A 161 -2.53 -7.78 -16.91
C ASN A 161 -1.13 -7.41 -16.41
N GLU A 162 -1.05 -6.66 -15.33
CA GLU A 162 0.21 -6.05 -14.89
C GLU A 162 0.50 -6.32 -13.42
N ILE A 163 1.77 -6.58 -13.10
CA ILE A 163 2.24 -6.57 -11.72
C ILE A 163 2.73 -5.15 -11.45
N THR A 164 1.91 -4.37 -10.73
CA THR A 164 2.11 -2.93 -10.55
C THR A 164 3.11 -2.63 -9.44
N GLN A 165 3.05 -3.38 -8.35
CA GLN A 165 3.94 -3.25 -7.20
C GLN A 165 4.49 -4.61 -6.81
N TYR A 166 5.78 -4.66 -6.47
CA TYR A 166 6.41 -5.86 -5.92
C TYR A 166 7.44 -5.50 -4.85
N ALA A 167 7.66 -6.41 -3.91
CA ALA A 167 8.65 -6.25 -2.84
C ALA A 167 9.31 -7.59 -2.55
N SER A 168 10.64 -7.61 -2.51
CA SER A 168 11.39 -8.79 -2.08
C SER A 168 11.61 -8.79 -0.57
N THR A 169 11.67 -9.98 0.00
CA THR A 169 11.95 -10.20 1.43
C THR A 169 12.48 -11.61 1.64
N THR A 170 13.06 -11.84 2.81
CA THR A 170 13.59 -13.14 3.21
C THR A 170 12.83 -13.61 4.44
N TRP A 171 12.25 -14.80 4.37
CA TRP A 171 11.62 -15.43 5.51
C TRP A 171 12.54 -16.51 6.07
N HIS A 172 12.60 -16.59 7.39
CA HIS A 172 13.37 -17.61 8.07
C HIS A 172 12.43 -18.56 8.78
N ASP A 173 12.55 -19.84 8.43
CA ASP A 173 11.71 -20.90 8.95
C ASP A 173 12.33 -21.62 10.17
N GLY A 174 13.45 -21.08 10.69
CA GLY A 174 14.27 -21.66 11.76
C GLY A 174 15.33 -22.63 11.25
N THR A 175 15.15 -23.20 10.06
CA THR A 175 16.10 -24.14 9.42
C THR A 175 16.67 -23.62 8.11
N THR A 176 15.81 -23.02 7.27
CA THR A 176 16.18 -22.52 5.95
C THR A 176 15.69 -21.09 5.75
N GLU A 177 16.39 -20.34 4.90
CA GLU A 177 15.97 -19.01 4.46
C GLU A 177 15.25 -19.12 3.12
N HIS A 178 14.00 -18.70 3.09
CA HIS A 178 13.20 -18.65 1.88
C HIS A 178 13.21 -17.23 1.31
N GLN A 179 13.57 -17.14 0.04
CA GLN A 179 13.47 -15.90 -0.71
C GLN A 179 12.02 -15.72 -1.17
N VAL A 180 11.45 -14.55 -0.92
CA VAL A 180 10.04 -14.26 -1.20
C VAL A 180 9.92 -12.96 -1.99
N LEU A 181 9.02 -12.97 -2.97
CA LEU A 181 8.63 -11.80 -3.75
C LEU A 181 7.13 -11.59 -3.62
N LEU A 182 6.74 -10.61 -2.81
CA LEU A 182 5.36 -10.14 -2.70
C LEU A 182 5.02 -9.30 -3.93
N PHE A 183 3.77 -9.37 -4.39
CA PHE A 183 3.32 -8.58 -5.52
C PHE A 183 1.85 -8.15 -5.41
N GLN A 184 1.53 -7.07 -6.12
CA GLN A 184 0.19 -6.64 -6.48
C GLN A 184 0.02 -6.86 -7.98
N TYR A 185 -1.03 -7.58 -8.34
CA TYR A 185 -1.42 -7.87 -9.70
C TYR A 185 -2.73 -7.12 -10.01
N HIS A 186 -2.65 -6.21 -10.97
CA HIS A 186 -3.77 -5.43 -11.49
C HIS A 186 -4.21 -6.01 -12.83
N TYR A 187 -5.51 -6.20 -13.01
CA TYR A 187 -6.07 -6.57 -14.31
C TYR A 187 -7.34 -5.79 -14.62
N VAL A 188 -7.52 -5.53 -15.90
CA VAL A 188 -8.68 -4.79 -16.43
C VAL A 188 -9.49 -5.70 -17.34
N ASN A 189 -10.78 -5.76 -17.06
CA ASN A 189 -11.77 -6.42 -17.90
C ASN A 189 -12.64 -5.38 -18.57
N GLU A 190 -12.79 -5.48 -19.89
CA GLU A 190 -13.81 -4.74 -20.62
C GLU A 190 -15.09 -5.57 -20.70
N LEU A 191 -16.20 -4.96 -20.27
CA LEU A 191 -17.53 -5.51 -20.50
C LEU A 191 -18.25 -4.67 -21.55
N PRO A 192 -18.68 -5.25 -22.68
CA PRO A 192 -19.51 -4.55 -23.64
C PRO A 192 -20.89 -4.31 -23.01
N ILE A 193 -21.24 -3.05 -22.77
CA ILE A 193 -22.62 -2.69 -22.41
C ILE A 193 -23.35 -2.41 -23.72
N PHE A 194 -24.32 -3.26 -24.05
CA PHE A 194 -25.28 -2.98 -25.10
C PHE A 194 -26.32 -2.00 -24.56
N GLN A 195 -26.29 -0.75 -25.03
CA GLN A 195 -27.45 0.13 -24.85
C GLN A 195 -28.58 -0.31 -25.80
N GLU A 196 -29.82 0.00 -25.41
CA GLU A 196 -31.09 -0.40 -26.04
C GLU A 196 -31.10 -0.38 -27.58
N GLU A 197 -32.00 -1.20 -28.12
CA GLU A 197 -32.19 -1.78 -29.48
C GLU A 197 -31.94 -0.91 -30.74
N ASN A 198 -31.48 0.34 -30.65
CA ASN A 198 -31.35 1.21 -31.82
C ASN A 198 -30.11 2.12 -31.84
N SER A 199 -29.10 1.88 -30.99
CA SER A 199 -27.83 2.60 -31.08
C SER A 199 -26.65 1.65 -31.29
N ASN A 200 -25.91 1.86 -32.38
CA ASN A 200 -24.74 1.05 -32.76
C ASN A 200 -23.47 1.40 -31.92
N GLN A 201 -23.65 1.99 -30.73
CA GLN A 201 -22.57 2.47 -29.88
C GLN A 201 -22.34 1.48 -28.73
N LYS A 202 -21.23 0.73 -28.83
CA LYS A 202 -20.75 -0.11 -27.75
C LYS A 202 -20.01 0.78 -26.75
N ILE A 203 -20.60 0.99 -25.58
CA ILE A 203 -19.86 1.60 -24.46
C ILE A 203 -19.19 0.44 -23.72
N ALA A 204 -17.88 0.28 -23.88
CA ALA A 204 -17.11 -0.66 -23.08
C ALA A 204 -16.93 -0.06 -21.68
N LYS A 205 -17.30 -0.82 -20.65
CA LYS A 205 -17.01 -0.46 -19.26
C LYS A 205 -15.80 -1.23 -18.79
N GLU A 206 -14.75 -0.51 -18.44
CA GLU A 206 -13.55 -1.07 -17.81
C GLU A 206 -13.83 -1.37 -16.33
N ILE A 207 -13.51 -2.59 -15.91
CA ILE A 207 -13.54 -3.03 -14.51
C ILE A 207 -12.11 -3.33 -14.09
N HIS A 208 -11.60 -2.49 -13.21
CA HIS A 208 -10.30 -2.62 -12.57
C HIS A 208 -10.40 -3.55 -11.37
N LYS A 209 -9.50 -4.53 -11.28
CA LYS A 209 -9.39 -5.43 -10.13
C LYS A 209 -7.95 -5.62 -9.71
N ASP A 210 -7.73 -5.56 -8.40
CA ASP A 210 -6.44 -5.82 -7.77
C ASP A 210 -6.46 -7.15 -7.02
N LEU A 211 -5.37 -7.89 -7.16
CA LEU A 211 -5.05 -9.11 -6.42
C LEU A 211 -3.66 -8.96 -5.82
N TRP A 212 -3.39 -9.70 -4.77
CA TRP A 212 -2.09 -9.71 -4.10
C TRP A 212 -1.62 -11.13 -3.88
N GLY A 213 -0.31 -11.29 -3.83
CA GLY A 213 0.27 -12.61 -3.78
C GLY A 213 1.73 -12.61 -3.42
N ALA A 214 2.29 -13.81 -3.41
CA ALA A 214 3.70 -14.03 -3.15
C ALA A 214 4.23 -15.16 -4.02
N PHE A 215 5.43 -14.94 -4.59
CA PHE A 215 6.28 -16.01 -5.09
C PHE A 215 7.28 -16.39 -4.00
N ILE A 216 7.39 -17.67 -3.73
CA ILE A 216 8.31 -18.21 -2.73
C ILE A 216 9.24 -19.16 -3.47
N PHE A 217 10.52 -18.84 -3.42
CA PHE A 217 11.56 -19.57 -4.14
C PHE A 217 12.20 -20.63 -3.23
N GLN A 218 12.92 -21.57 -3.86
CA GLN A 218 13.65 -22.64 -3.17
C GLN A 218 12.72 -23.60 -2.42
N ILE A 219 11.50 -23.77 -2.93
CA ILE A 219 10.52 -24.74 -2.43
C ILE A 219 10.66 -26.05 -3.21
N PRO A 220 10.46 -27.22 -2.58
CA PRO A 220 10.43 -28.49 -3.31
C PRO A 220 9.45 -28.44 -4.48
N ILE A 221 9.87 -29.00 -5.61
CA ILE A 221 9.03 -29.11 -6.80
C ILE A 221 7.85 -29.99 -6.45
N SER A 222 6.65 -29.43 -6.51
CA SER A 222 5.42 -30.17 -6.26
C SER A 222 4.42 -29.79 -7.35
N GLY A 223 3.82 -30.77 -8.00
CA GLY A 223 2.90 -30.56 -9.12
C GLY A 223 1.47 -30.29 -8.64
N ILE A 224 1.29 -29.52 -7.57
CA ILE A 224 0.00 -29.33 -6.89
C ILE A 224 -0.52 -27.90 -7.11
N ALA A 225 -1.81 -27.77 -7.42
CA ALA A 225 -2.54 -26.52 -7.39
C ALA A 225 -3.77 -26.64 -6.47
N VAL A 226 -4.06 -25.61 -5.69
CA VAL A 226 -5.17 -25.60 -4.73
C VAL A 226 -5.94 -24.29 -4.88
N SER A 227 -7.27 -24.38 -4.88
CA SER A 227 -8.15 -23.21 -5.00
C SER A 227 -9.39 -23.35 -4.15
N ASN A 228 -9.79 -22.28 -3.46
CA ASN A 228 -11.11 -22.15 -2.83
C ASN A 228 -12.10 -21.31 -3.65
N LYS A 229 -11.73 -20.92 -4.88
CA LYS A 229 -12.59 -20.14 -5.79
C LYS A 229 -13.02 -20.90 -7.02
N ARG A 230 -12.22 -21.87 -7.44
CA ARG A 230 -12.37 -22.52 -8.74
C ARG A 230 -12.65 -23.99 -8.55
N SER A 231 -13.65 -24.48 -9.27
CA SER A 231 -13.96 -25.91 -9.38
C SER A 231 -13.13 -26.62 -10.45
N ARG A 232 -12.43 -25.88 -11.32
CA ARG A 232 -11.52 -26.40 -12.34
C ARG A 232 -10.28 -25.54 -12.43
N PHE A 233 -9.15 -26.17 -12.72
CA PHE A 233 -7.87 -25.48 -12.87
C PHE A 233 -7.36 -25.54 -14.31
N PHE A 234 -6.35 -24.71 -14.61
CA PHE A 234 -5.71 -24.63 -15.91
C PHE A 234 -4.72 -25.78 -16.11
N GLU A 235 -4.44 -26.13 -17.38
CA GLU A 235 -3.32 -27.00 -17.74
C GLU A 235 -2.01 -26.49 -17.10
N PRO A 236 -1.13 -27.36 -16.58
CA PRO A 236 -1.20 -28.83 -16.63
C PRO A 236 -1.95 -29.49 -15.44
N TYR A 237 -2.63 -28.72 -14.57
CA TYR A 237 -3.24 -29.22 -13.33
C TYR A 237 -4.69 -29.67 -13.54
N THR A 238 -4.91 -30.73 -14.32
CA THR A 238 -6.26 -31.19 -14.69
C THR A 238 -6.82 -32.27 -13.77
N SER A 239 -5.97 -33.01 -13.07
CA SER A 239 -6.38 -34.13 -12.21
C SER A 239 -6.84 -33.60 -10.85
N SER A 240 -8.11 -33.83 -10.49
CA SER A 240 -8.64 -33.45 -9.17
C SER A 240 -8.37 -34.52 -8.11
N TRP A 241 -8.00 -34.10 -6.91
CA TRP A 241 -7.90 -34.94 -5.72
C TRP A 241 -9.05 -34.66 -4.76
N GLN A 242 -9.57 -35.72 -4.13
CA GLN A 242 -10.55 -35.62 -3.05
C GLN A 242 -9.96 -36.23 -1.79
N SER A 243 -10.00 -35.46 -0.70
CA SER A 243 -9.65 -35.94 0.64
C SER A 243 -10.73 -36.90 1.17
N SER A 244 -10.40 -37.69 2.20
CA SER A 244 -11.37 -38.46 2.95
C SER A 244 -12.36 -37.58 3.74
N ASP A 245 -11.97 -36.33 4.04
CA ASP A 245 -12.83 -35.37 4.73
C ASP A 245 -13.71 -34.60 3.74
N ILE A 246 -15.03 -34.79 3.87
CA ILE A 246 -16.04 -34.20 2.99
C ILE A 246 -16.11 -32.67 3.18
N LEU A 247 -15.90 -32.15 4.39
CA LEU A 247 -15.98 -30.71 4.64
C LEU A 247 -14.85 -29.97 3.90
N ILE A 248 -13.65 -30.54 3.93
CA ILE A 248 -12.50 -30.00 3.20
C ILE A 248 -12.78 -29.98 1.69
N ASN A 249 -13.38 -31.05 1.14
CA ASN A 249 -13.70 -31.11 -0.29
C ASN A 249 -14.79 -30.12 -0.73
N GLN A 250 -15.59 -29.58 0.20
CA GLN A 250 -16.59 -28.56 -0.10
C GLN A 250 -15.97 -27.16 -0.18
N GLU A 251 -14.94 -26.90 0.63
CA GLU A 251 -14.28 -25.59 0.70
C GLU A 251 -13.04 -25.49 -0.21
N LEU A 252 -12.39 -26.63 -0.48
CA LEU A 252 -11.13 -26.70 -1.21
C LEU A 252 -11.17 -27.68 -2.38
N ASN A 253 -10.66 -27.20 -3.50
CA ASN A 253 -10.40 -28.01 -4.68
C ASN A 253 -8.89 -28.17 -4.85
N ILE A 254 -8.41 -29.40 -4.80
CA ILE A 254 -7.00 -29.76 -4.98
C ILE A 254 -6.84 -30.39 -6.36
N PHE A 255 -5.84 -29.92 -7.10
CA PHE A 255 -5.52 -30.34 -8.45
C PHE A 255 -4.05 -30.70 -8.58
N GLY A 256 -3.73 -31.52 -9.57
CA GLY A 256 -2.36 -31.89 -9.90
C GLY A 256 -2.24 -32.44 -11.31
N LEU A 257 -1.03 -32.89 -11.64
CA LEU A 257 -0.68 -33.42 -12.95
C LEU A 257 -1.30 -34.82 -13.16
N ASP A 258 -1.08 -35.70 -12.18
CA ASP A 258 -1.52 -37.09 -12.20
C ASP A 258 -2.00 -37.52 -10.81
N GLN A 259 -2.99 -38.42 -10.78
CA GLN A 259 -3.56 -38.95 -9.54
C GLN A 259 -2.54 -39.72 -8.70
N HIS A 260 -1.63 -40.46 -9.33
CA HIS A 260 -0.61 -41.21 -8.58
C HIS A 260 0.40 -40.28 -7.89
N GLN A 261 0.79 -39.19 -8.56
CA GLN A 261 1.69 -38.19 -7.96
C GLN A 261 0.97 -37.42 -6.85
N LEU A 262 -0.29 -37.05 -7.05
CA LEU A 262 -1.11 -36.42 -6.02
C LEU A 262 -1.24 -37.29 -4.77
N ALA A 263 -1.50 -38.60 -4.93
CA ALA A 263 -1.62 -39.51 -3.78
C ALA A 263 -0.33 -39.61 -2.94
N LYS A 264 0.82 -39.36 -3.56
CA LYS A 264 2.13 -39.36 -2.87
C LYS A 264 2.42 -38.04 -2.16
N GLU A 265 2.06 -36.93 -2.80
CA GLU A 265 2.36 -35.58 -2.32
C GLU A 265 1.32 -35.07 -1.30
N ILE A 266 0.05 -35.41 -1.48
CA ILE A 266 -1.05 -34.98 -0.61
C ILE A 266 -1.14 -35.91 0.60
N SER A 267 -0.48 -35.51 1.69
CA SER A 267 -0.64 -36.13 2.99
C SER A 267 -1.82 -35.56 3.77
N PRO A 268 -2.37 -36.28 4.76
CA PRO A 268 -3.40 -35.73 5.66
C PRO A 268 -2.93 -34.47 6.38
N SER A 269 -1.66 -34.39 6.77
CA SER A 269 -1.10 -33.20 7.39
C SER A 269 -1.05 -32.00 6.45
N LEU A 270 -0.64 -32.20 5.19
CA LEU A 270 -0.65 -31.15 4.17
C LEU A 270 -2.08 -30.67 3.89
N THR A 271 -3.03 -31.60 3.82
CA THR A 271 -4.44 -31.27 3.59
C THR A 271 -5.01 -30.38 4.70
N LEU A 272 -4.68 -30.67 5.96
CA LEU A 272 -5.08 -29.83 7.10
C LEU A 272 -4.41 -28.46 7.07
N LYS A 273 -3.10 -28.40 6.78
CA LYS A 273 -2.37 -27.13 6.65
C LYS A 273 -2.96 -26.23 5.54
N LEU A 274 -3.32 -26.84 4.41
CA LEU A 274 -4.00 -26.14 3.31
C LEU A 274 -5.36 -25.61 3.77
N ASN A 275 -6.15 -26.43 4.48
CA ASN A 275 -7.44 -26.02 5.03
C ASN A 275 -7.30 -24.80 5.97
N ASP A 276 -6.38 -24.86 6.93
CA ASP A 276 -6.13 -23.77 7.89
C ASP A 276 -5.68 -22.48 7.19
N PHE A 277 -4.90 -22.60 6.11
CA PHE A 277 -4.49 -21.47 5.29
C PHE A 277 -5.68 -20.82 4.57
N PHE A 278 -6.50 -21.61 3.88
CA PHE A 278 -7.62 -21.11 3.07
C PHE A 278 -8.87 -20.71 3.88
N GLN A 279 -8.96 -21.06 5.16
CA GLN A 279 -9.94 -20.46 6.08
C GLN A 279 -9.75 -18.94 6.22
N HIS A 280 -8.53 -18.47 6.01
CA HIS A 280 -8.15 -17.07 6.19
C HIS A 280 -7.92 -16.32 4.88
N PHE A 281 -7.61 -17.05 3.81
CA PHE A 281 -7.17 -16.52 2.54
C PHE A 281 -8.00 -17.05 1.39
N THR A 282 -8.32 -16.20 0.42
CA THR A 282 -9.21 -16.57 -0.69
C THR A 282 -8.51 -16.33 -2.00
N GLY A 283 -8.21 -17.41 -2.73
CA GLY A 283 -7.33 -17.35 -3.87
C GLY A 283 -6.94 -18.70 -4.44
N ASP A 284 -5.83 -18.68 -5.15
CA ASP A 284 -5.22 -19.82 -5.82
C ASP A 284 -3.77 -19.97 -5.31
N LEU A 285 -3.38 -21.20 -4.95
CA LEU A 285 -2.03 -21.57 -4.55
C LEU A 285 -1.50 -22.61 -5.53
N ILE A 286 -0.31 -22.41 -6.08
CA ILE A 286 0.30 -23.31 -7.06
C ILE A 286 1.74 -23.60 -6.67
N TYR A 287 2.04 -24.87 -6.44
CA TYR A 287 3.39 -25.39 -6.52
C TYR A 287 3.73 -25.68 -7.98
N HIS A 288 4.85 -25.15 -8.46
CA HIS A 288 5.25 -25.34 -9.85
C HIS A 288 5.76 -26.78 -10.08
N HIS A 289 5.35 -27.39 -11.20
CA HIS A 289 5.66 -28.79 -11.51
C HIS A 289 7.11 -29.07 -11.92
N GLN A 290 7.87 -28.04 -12.30
CA GLN A 290 9.25 -28.16 -12.81
C GLN A 290 10.25 -27.21 -12.14
N GLU A 291 9.77 -26.19 -11.43
CA GLU A 291 10.60 -25.09 -10.91
C GLU A 291 10.42 -25.07 -9.40
N GLN A 292 11.45 -24.68 -8.66
CA GLN A 292 11.41 -24.62 -7.19
C GLN A 292 10.70 -23.35 -6.71
N ILE A 293 9.46 -23.16 -7.16
CA ILE A 293 8.68 -21.94 -6.93
C ILE A 293 7.25 -22.31 -6.52
N LEU A 294 6.79 -21.69 -5.45
CA LEU A 294 5.40 -21.67 -5.00
C LEU A 294 4.81 -20.28 -5.26
N CYS A 295 3.60 -20.22 -5.80
CA CYS A 295 2.89 -18.98 -6.06
C CYS A 295 1.53 -18.99 -5.37
N TYR A 296 1.26 -17.96 -4.58
CA TYR A 296 -0.08 -17.66 -4.07
C TYR A 296 -0.61 -16.38 -4.71
N VAL A 297 -1.87 -16.36 -5.13
CA VAL A 297 -2.60 -15.19 -5.63
C VAL A 297 -3.98 -15.13 -4.99
N GLY A 298 -4.30 -14.06 -4.27
CA GLY A 298 -5.59 -13.86 -3.60
C GLY A 298 -6.10 -12.42 -3.62
N GLU A 299 -7.22 -12.19 -2.92
CA GLU A 299 -7.88 -10.88 -2.83
C GLU A 299 -7.44 -10.05 -1.63
N GLN A 300 -6.73 -10.65 -0.67
CA GLN A 300 -6.30 -9.97 0.55
C GLN A 300 -5.10 -9.08 0.29
N ASN A 301 -5.21 -7.78 0.59
CA ASN A 301 -4.11 -6.84 0.40
C ASN A 301 -2.97 -7.06 1.41
N LEU A 302 -1.89 -7.68 0.92
CA LEU A 302 -0.69 -7.95 1.72
C LEU A 302 0.09 -6.68 2.05
N PHE A 303 -0.05 -5.60 1.29
CA PHE A 303 0.60 -4.31 1.55
C PHE A 303 -0.22 -3.37 2.44
N GLN A 304 -1.39 -3.80 2.92
CA GLN A 304 -2.25 -2.97 3.74
C GLN A 304 -1.60 -2.69 5.11
N THR A 305 -1.38 -1.40 5.38
CA THR A 305 -0.96 -0.92 6.68
C THR A 305 -2.17 -0.58 7.55
N ALA A 306 -2.11 -0.97 8.82
CA ALA A 306 -3.06 -0.62 9.85
C ALA A 306 -2.32 0.18 10.93
N SER A 307 -2.81 1.38 11.21
CA SER A 307 -2.27 2.24 12.27
C SER A 307 -3.43 2.94 13.00
N LYS A 308 -3.20 3.31 14.26
CA LYS A 308 -4.12 4.23 14.94
C LYS A 308 -3.87 5.61 14.34
N ARG A 309 -4.75 6.04 13.44
CA ARG A 309 -4.68 7.38 12.85
C ARG A 309 -5.08 8.40 13.92
N SER A 310 -4.09 9.14 14.41
CA SER A 310 -4.25 10.34 15.22
C SER A 310 -3.77 11.52 14.39
N ASP A 311 -4.35 12.71 14.57
CA ASP A 311 -3.81 13.93 13.98
C ASP A 311 -2.33 14.08 14.39
N ILE A 312 -1.43 14.06 13.41
CA ILE A 312 0.02 14.10 13.65
C ILE A 312 0.43 15.57 13.79
N ASP A 313 0.12 16.14 14.95
CA ASP A 313 0.43 17.54 15.25
C ASP A 313 1.85 17.73 15.81
N ASP A 314 2.41 16.68 16.44
CA ASP A 314 3.69 16.70 17.12
C ASP A 314 4.54 15.45 16.81
N ILE A 315 5.86 15.57 17.01
CA ILE A 315 6.82 14.46 16.82
C ILE A 315 6.52 13.25 17.73
N SER A 316 6.04 13.48 18.94
CA SER A 316 5.62 12.40 19.84
C SER A 316 4.41 11.63 19.30
N ALA A 317 3.46 12.34 18.67
CA ALA A 317 2.32 11.72 18.01
C ALA A 317 2.77 10.92 16.77
N LEU A 318 3.70 11.47 15.98
CA LEU A 318 4.32 10.76 14.85
C LEU A 318 5.01 9.47 15.29
N ARG A 319 5.83 9.52 16.35
CA ARG A 319 6.48 8.33 16.91
C ARG A 319 5.45 7.31 17.38
N GLY A 320 4.41 7.75 18.08
CA GLY A 320 3.30 6.88 18.51
C GLY A 320 2.62 6.20 17.32
N HIS A 321 2.34 6.97 16.27
CA HIS A 321 1.75 6.48 15.03
C HIS A 321 2.63 5.39 14.38
N LEU A 322 3.90 5.71 14.09
CA LEU A 322 4.86 4.77 13.50
C LEU A 322 5.06 3.52 14.36
N ARG A 323 5.05 3.66 15.70
CA ARG A 323 5.15 2.51 16.60
C ARG A 323 3.98 1.55 16.42
N THR A 324 2.76 2.08 16.31
CA THR A 324 1.53 1.26 16.15
C THR A 324 1.27 0.77 14.73
N MET A 325 2.05 1.22 13.75
CA MET A 325 1.87 0.82 12.36
C MET A 325 2.21 -0.66 12.17
N THR A 326 1.25 -1.44 11.69
CA THR A 326 1.41 -2.88 11.48
C THR A 326 0.85 -3.30 10.13
N MET A 327 1.31 -4.42 9.60
CA MET A 327 0.77 -5.07 8.40
C MET A 327 0.12 -6.40 8.81
N PRO A 328 -1.12 -6.38 9.34
CA PRO A 328 -1.74 -7.56 9.96
C PRO A 328 -1.94 -8.70 8.95
N GLN A 329 -2.34 -8.37 7.72
CA GLN A 329 -2.57 -9.37 6.66
C GLN A 329 -1.27 -10.05 6.26
N TYR A 330 -0.20 -9.27 6.05
CA TYR A 330 1.14 -9.81 5.76
C TYR A 330 1.66 -10.70 6.88
N HIS A 331 1.54 -10.28 8.14
CA HIS A 331 2.03 -11.07 9.27
C HIS A 331 1.32 -12.42 9.37
N LYS A 332 -0.01 -12.41 9.25
CA LYS A 332 -0.82 -13.63 9.24
C LYS A 332 -0.50 -14.51 8.04
N PHE A 333 -0.29 -13.90 6.87
CA PHE A 333 0.10 -14.60 5.65
C PHE A 333 1.45 -15.29 5.80
N GLN A 334 2.47 -14.57 6.28
CA GLN A 334 3.80 -15.12 6.53
C GLN A 334 3.74 -16.29 7.51
N GLN A 335 3.02 -16.15 8.62
CA GLN A 335 2.89 -17.22 9.63
C GLN A 335 2.24 -18.48 9.06
N LEU A 336 1.10 -18.34 8.38
CA LEU A 336 0.38 -19.49 7.81
C LEU A 336 1.14 -20.13 6.64
N MET A 337 1.84 -19.32 5.84
CA MET A 337 2.62 -19.81 4.72
C MET A 337 3.89 -20.53 5.16
N LEU A 338 4.58 -20.06 6.21
CA LEU A 338 5.71 -20.79 6.81
C LEU A 338 5.25 -22.13 7.37
N ASN A 339 4.12 -22.17 8.08
CA ASN A 339 3.55 -23.44 8.56
C ASN A 339 3.21 -24.40 7.40
N LEU A 340 2.81 -23.88 6.23
CA LEU A 340 2.52 -24.69 5.05
C LEU A 340 3.78 -25.30 4.41
N ILE A 341 4.90 -24.58 4.47
CA ILE A 341 6.17 -24.96 3.84
C ILE A 341 7.04 -25.85 4.74
N GLN A 342 6.89 -25.73 6.07
CA GLN A 342 7.41 -26.67 7.08
C GLN A 342 6.87 -28.08 6.88
#